data_AF-A0A1E3IRW3-F1
#
_entry.id   AF-A0A1E3IRW3-F1
#
_cell.length_a   1.000
_cell.length_b   1.000
_cell.length_c   1.000
_cell.angle_alpha   90.00
_cell.angle_beta   90.00
_cell.angle_gamma   90.00
#
_symmetry.space_group_name_H-M   'P 1'
#
loop_
_entity.id
_entity.type
_entity.pdbx_description
1 polymer ?
#
loop_
_entity_poly.entity_id
_entity_poly.type
_entity_poly.pdbx_seq_one_letter_code
_entity_poly.pdbx_strand_id
1 'polypeptide(L)'
;MPTTPEEENYTRSTDTQSASAASAASAASQRSTIPTHATRIVTSFMATLDKDDSTSPYREEERILLRGQSRGNIRRDLFQAVSATLGSENSRLESMGKTAGSMDNVVFRPDTIKAVCVGDVLLVGNLHGEGWLGNASLSITPSRRSRRSSGGGGDFF
;
A
#
# COMPACT_ATOMS: atom_id res chain seq x y z
N MET A 1 18.68 -44.90 -51.93
CA MET A 1 17.79 -43.73 -51.84
C MET A 1 17.04 -43.82 -50.51
N PRO A 2 16.89 -42.71 -49.79
CA PRO A 2 16.94 -42.63 -48.32
C PRO A 2 15.54 -42.54 -47.67
N THR A 3 15.47 -42.69 -46.34
CA THR A 3 14.68 -41.81 -45.45
C THR A 3 14.91 -42.17 -43.98
N THR A 4 15.70 -41.34 -43.30
CA THR A 4 15.67 -41.14 -41.84
C THR A 4 14.35 -40.49 -41.45
N PRO A 5 13.70 -40.87 -40.33
CA PRO A 5 12.70 -40.03 -39.70
C PRO A 5 13.35 -39.09 -38.68
N GLU A 6 12.70 -37.93 -38.57
CA GLU A 6 13.14 -36.68 -37.94
C GLU A 6 13.35 -36.78 -36.42
N GLU A 7 14.47 -36.25 -35.97
CA GLU A 7 14.63 -35.68 -34.63
C GLU A 7 13.95 -34.32 -34.62
N GLU A 8 12.72 -34.22 -34.15
CA GLU A 8 12.18 -32.94 -33.69
C GLU A 8 11.30 -33.15 -32.45
N ASN A 9 11.41 -32.20 -31.52
CA ASN A 9 10.54 -31.97 -30.35
C ASN A 9 11.07 -32.39 -28.96
N TYR A 10 12.20 -31.81 -28.55
CA TYR A 10 12.64 -31.77 -27.14
C TYR A 10 13.10 -30.37 -26.71
N THR A 11 12.30 -29.32 -26.93
CA THR A 11 12.63 -27.98 -26.41
C THR A 11 11.47 -27.16 -25.87
N ARG A 12 10.21 -27.60 -26.03
CA ARG A 12 9.05 -26.76 -25.68
C ARG A 12 8.70 -26.69 -24.19
N SER A 13 9.23 -27.58 -23.35
CA SER A 13 8.82 -27.71 -21.94
C SER A 13 9.60 -26.83 -20.96
N THR A 14 10.81 -26.41 -21.31
CA THR A 14 11.71 -25.66 -20.40
C THR A 14 11.46 -24.15 -20.39
N ASP A 15 11.02 -23.57 -21.50
CA ASP A 15 10.79 -22.12 -21.62
C ASP A 15 9.59 -21.66 -20.76
N THR A 16 8.51 -22.43 -20.75
CA THR A 16 7.29 -22.05 -20.01
C THR A 16 7.47 -22.16 -18.49
N GLN A 17 8.19 -23.19 -18.02
CA GLN A 17 8.52 -23.33 -16.61
C GLN A 17 9.52 -22.26 -16.13
N SER A 18 10.51 -21.92 -16.95
CA SER A 18 11.49 -20.88 -16.61
C SER A 18 10.85 -19.49 -16.53
N ALA A 19 9.95 -19.16 -17.46
CA ALA A 19 9.20 -17.90 -17.43
C ALA A 19 8.24 -17.81 -16.23
N SER A 20 7.54 -18.91 -15.91
CA SER A 20 6.63 -18.97 -14.75
C SER A 20 7.39 -18.86 -13.42
N ALA A 21 8.53 -19.55 -13.28
CA ALA A 21 9.38 -19.48 -12.10
C ALA A 21 10.03 -18.08 -11.93
N ALA A 22 10.49 -17.47 -13.02
CA ALA A 22 11.02 -16.10 -13.00
C ALA A 22 9.95 -15.06 -12.64
N SER A 23 8.71 -15.24 -13.13
CA SER A 23 7.57 -14.39 -12.76
C SER A 23 7.20 -14.54 -11.28
N ALA A 24 7.15 -15.79 -10.78
CA ALA A 24 6.87 -16.06 -9.36
C ALA A 24 7.98 -15.52 -8.43
N ALA A 25 9.25 -15.64 -8.82
CA ALA A 25 10.37 -15.06 -8.08
C ALA A 25 10.32 -13.53 -8.05
N SER A 26 9.96 -12.90 -9.17
CA SER A 26 9.76 -11.45 -9.27
C SER A 26 8.62 -10.98 -8.38
N ALA A 27 7.49 -11.69 -8.38
CA ALA A 27 6.34 -11.43 -7.52
C ALA A 27 6.69 -11.56 -6.02
N ALA A 28 7.40 -12.62 -5.62
CA ALA A 28 7.85 -12.80 -4.25
C ALA A 28 8.80 -11.68 -3.79
N SER A 29 9.72 -11.26 -4.67
CA SER A 29 10.63 -10.15 -4.41
C SER A 29 9.87 -8.83 -4.24
N GLN A 30 8.87 -8.56 -5.09
CA GLN A 30 8.00 -7.39 -4.97
C GLN A 30 7.18 -7.39 -3.67
N ARG A 31 6.71 -8.56 -3.21
CA ARG A 31 6.01 -8.67 -1.91
C ARG A 31 6.92 -8.35 -0.73
N SER A 32 8.21 -8.73 -0.82
CA SER A 32 9.19 -8.47 0.23
C SER A 32 9.54 -6.99 0.39
N THR A 33 9.32 -6.15 -0.64
CA THR A 33 9.60 -4.71 -0.59
C THR A 33 8.39 -3.86 -0.21
N ILE A 34 7.19 -4.46 -0.08
CA ILE A 34 5.96 -3.75 0.29
C ILE A 34 6.13 -2.88 1.56
N PRO A 35 6.72 -3.37 2.67
CA PRO A 35 6.89 -2.54 3.87
C PRO A 35 7.76 -1.31 3.62
N THR A 36 8.78 -1.43 2.76
CA THR A 36 9.67 -0.33 2.37
C THR A 36 8.90 0.70 1.55
N HIS A 37 8.15 0.27 0.54
CA HIS A 37 7.32 1.17 -0.28
C HIS A 37 6.22 1.83 0.55
N ALA A 38 5.54 1.10 1.43
CA ALA A 38 4.54 1.64 2.33
C ALA A 38 5.13 2.70 3.26
N THR A 39 6.32 2.46 3.83
CA THR A 39 7.02 3.46 4.65
C THR A 39 7.31 4.73 3.86
N ARG A 40 7.79 4.60 2.62
CA ARG A 40 8.08 5.75 1.76
C ARG A 40 6.80 6.53 1.41
N ILE A 41 5.73 5.85 1.01
CA ILE A 41 4.43 6.45 0.68
C ILE A 41 3.90 7.26 1.86
N VAL A 42 3.89 6.64 3.04
CA VAL A 42 3.44 7.29 4.28
C VAL A 42 4.31 8.48 4.64
N THR A 43 5.63 8.35 4.51
CA THR A 43 6.57 9.46 4.81
C THR A 43 6.35 10.64 3.87
N SER A 44 6.18 10.38 2.56
CA SER A 44 5.86 11.40 1.57
C SER A 44 4.56 12.12 1.90
N PHE A 45 3.50 11.37 2.25
CA PHE A 45 2.24 11.96 2.68
C PHE A 45 2.35 12.75 4.00
N MET A 46 3.11 12.28 4.98
CA MET A 46 3.35 13.05 6.21
C MET A 46 4.07 14.37 5.91
N ALA A 47 5.03 14.35 4.98
CA ALA A 47 5.74 15.55 4.55
C ALA A 47 4.82 16.54 3.81
N THR A 48 3.78 16.08 3.10
CA THR A 48 2.77 16.98 2.52
C THR A 48 1.85 17.57 3.59
N LEU A 49 1.58 16.85 4.68
CA LEU A 49 0.86 17.39 5.84
C LEU A 49 1.69 18.40 6.65
N ASP A 50 3.02 18.28 6.65
CA ASP A 50 3.93 19.24 7.32
C ASP A 50 4.02 20.59 6.61
N LYS A 51 3.54 20.68 5.36
CA LYS A 51 3.45 21.94 4.64
C LYS A 51 2.26 22.73 5.18
N ASP A 52 2.55 23.64 6.10
CA ASP A 52 1.57 24.53 6.71
C ASP A 52 1.35 25.85 5.92
N ASP A 53 1.99 26.03 4.78
CA ASP A 53 1.90 27.24 3.97
C ASP A 53 0.94 27.11 2.77
N SER A 54 0.89 28.13 1.92
CA SER A 54 0.12 28.19 0.65
C SER A 54 0.49 27.11 -0.39
N THR A 55 1.51 26.29 -0.11
CA THR A 55 1.88 25.09 -0.88
C THR A 55 1.17 23.81 -0.40
N SER A 56 0.36 23.90 0.66
CA SER A 56 -0.46 22.78 1.11
C SER A 56 -1.54 22.47 0.06
N PRO A 57 -1.69 21.21 -0.37
CA PRO A 57 -2.76 20.82 -1.28
C PRO A 57 -4.13 20.72 -0.57
N TYR A 58 -4.17 20.97 0.75
CA TYR A 58 -5.34 20.81 1.60
C TYR A 58 -6.00 22.15 1.92
N ARG A 59 -7.33 22.15 1.96
CA ARG A 59 -8.10 23.31 2.41
C ARG A 59 -7.87 23.53 3.91
N GLU A 60 -8.12 24.75 4.38
CA GLU A 60 -7.90 25.12 5.78
C GLU A 60 -8.73 24.23 6.74
N GLU A 61 -9.96 23.90 6.36
CA GLU A 61 -10.83 23.02 7.16
C GLU A 61 -10.25 21.60 7.28
N GLU A 62 -9.73 21.06 6.18
CA GLU A 62 -9.09 19.74 6.16
C GLU A 62 -7.82 19.73 7.02
N ARG A 63 -7.05 20.81 6.99
CA ARG A 63 -5.86 20.98 7.83
C ARG A 63 -6.21 21.03 9.32
N ILE A 64 -7.29 21.71 9.69
CA ILE A 64 -7.78 21.75 11.08
C ILE A 64 -8.17 20.33 11.53
N LEU A 65 -8.87 19.57 10.69
CA LEU A 65 -9.23 18.18 10.98
C LEU A 65 -7.99 17.29 11.18
N LEU A 66 -7.01 17.41 10.29
CA LEU A 66 -5.76 16.65 10.34
C LEU A 66 -4.89 17.02 11.56
N ARG A 67 -4.85 18.31 11.93
CA ARG A 67 -4.17 18.78 13.16
C ARG A 67 -4.84 18.26 14.42
N GLY A 68 -6.16 18.08 14.40
CA GLY A 68 -6.91 17.46 15.48
C GLY A 68 -6.61 15.96 15.67
N GLN A 69 -5.87 15.33 14.76
CA GLN A 69 -5.48 13.93 14.81
C GLN A 69 -4.03 13.75 15.22
N SER A 70 -3.74 12.65 15.92
CA SER A 70 -2.36 12.28 16.23
C SER A 70 -1.65 11.84 14.95
N ARG A 71 -0.58 12.56 14.56
CA ARG A 71 0.25 12.21 13.40
C ARG A 71 0.79 10.79 13.49
N GLY A 72 1.07 10.31 14.71
CA GLY A 72 1.49 8.92 14.94
C GLY A 72 0.39 7.91 14.58
N ASN A 73 -0.88 8.22 14.86
CA ASN A 73 -2.01 7.36 14.52
C ASN A 73 -2.25 7.37 13.01
N ILE A 74 -2.25 8.55 12.38
CA ILE A 74 -2.37 8.65 10.91
C ILE A 74 -1.25 7.85 10.23
N ARG A 75 0.01 8.04 10.67
CA ARG A 75 1.17 7.32 10.12
C ARG A 75 1.00 5.81 10.22
N ARG A 76 0.62 5.31 11.40
CA ARG A 76 0.48 3.88 11.67
C ARG A 76 -0.67 3.27 10.88
N ASP A 77 -1.84 3.90 10.93
CA ASP A 77 -3.06 3.38 10.32
C ASP A 77 -2.96 3.46 8.78
N LEU A 78 -2.36 4.53 8.25
CA LEU A 78 -2.05 4.63 6.83
C LEU A 78 -1.01 3.60 6.39
N PHE A 79 0.04 3.35 7.19
CA PHE A 79 1.04 2.32 6.88
C PHE A 79 0.40 0.93 6.76
N GLN A 80 -0.47 0.58 7.70
CA GLN A 80 -1.18 -0.70 7.68
C GLN A 80 -2.09 -0.79 6.46
N ALA A 81 -2.88 0.25 6.19
CA ALA A 81 -3.78 0.26 5.04
C ALA A 81 -3.02 0.18 3.71
N VAL A 82 -1.99 1.00 3.51
CA VAL A 82 -1.16 0.98 2.29
C VAL A 82 -0.51 -0.39 2.10
N SER A 83 0.07 -0.98 3.16
CA SER A 83 0.70 -2.31 3.07
C SER A 83 -0.30 -3.39 2.68
N ALA A 84 -1.48 -3.40 3.31
CA ALA A 84 -2.53 -4.36 3.03
C ALA A 84 -3.08 -4.22 1.60
N THR A 85 -3.24 -2.99 1.13
CA THR A 85 -3.74 -2.69 -0.21
C THR A 85 -2.72 -3.06 -1.29
N LEU A 86 -1.44 -2.71 -1.11
CA LEU A 86 -0.38 -3.14 -2.05
C LEU A 86 -0.28 -4.66 -2.12
N GLY A 87 -0.35 -5.35 -0.97
CA GLY A 87 -0.34 -6.82 -0.92
C GLY A 87 -1.54 -7.45 -1.60
N SER A 88 -2.73 -6.89 -1.40
CA SER A 88 -3.98 -7.36 -2.02
C SER A 88 -3.96 -7.16 -3.53
N GLU A 89 -3.54 -5.99 -4.02
CA GLU A 89 -3.44 -5.73 -5.46
C GLU A 89 -2.40 -6.61 -6.14
N ASN A 90 -1.24 -6.81 -5.50
CA ASN A 90 -0.22 -7.69 -6.06
C ASN A 90 -0.74 -9.14 -6.16
N SER A 91 -1.40 -9.62 -5.10
CA SER A 91 -2.04 -10.95 -5.11
C SER A 91 -3.13 -11.07 -6.18
N ARG A 92 -3.95 -10.03 -6.35
CA ARG A 92 -5.01 -9.98 -7.38
C ARG A 92 -4.41 -10.04 -8.78
N LEU A 93 -3.39 -9.23 -9.07
CA LEU A 93 -2.75 -9.21 -10.39
C LEU A 93 -2.03 -10.53 -10.68
N GLU A 94 -1.34 -11.11 -9.70
CA GLU A 94 -0.72 -12.43 -9.83
C GLU A 94 -1.75 -13.52 -10.13
N SER A 95 -2.92 -13.49 -9.48
CA SER A 95 -4.01 -14.44 -9.77
C SER A 95 -4.54 -14.33 -11.20
N MET A 96 -4.35 -13.17 -11.84
CA MET A 96 -4.70 -12.92 -13.24
C MET A 96 -3.52 -13.17 -14.19
N GLY A 97 -2.39 -13.69 -13.70
CA GLY A 97 -1.17 -13.88 -14.49
C GLY A 97 -0.46 -12.58 -14.89
N LYS A 98 -0.75 -11.47 -14.18
CA LYS A 98 -0.15 -10.15 -14.40
C LYS A 98 0.78 -9.78 -13.25
N THR A 99 1.72 -8.89 -13.50
CA THR A 99 2.56 -8.31 -12.44
C THR A 99 2.02 -6.93 -12.07
N ALA A 100 2.20 -6.51 -10.81
CA ALA A 100 1.82 -5.16 -10.38
C ALA A 100 2.69 -4.05 -11.00
N GLY A 101 3.79 -4.40 -11.67
CA GLY A 101 4.77 -3.44 -12.15
C GLY A 101 5.62 -2.87 -11.00
N SER A 102 6.29 -1.74 -11.24
CA SER A 102 7.14 -1.12 -10.22
C SER A 102 6.27 -0.36 -9.20
N MET A 103 6.59 -0.54 -7.92
CA MET A 103 6.00 0.24 -6.82
C MET A 103 6.85 1.47 -6.46
N ASP A 104 7.94 1.75 -7.21
CA ASP A 104 8.94 2.75 -6.85
C ASP A 104 8.45 4.19 -6.95
N ASN A 105 7.42 4.44 -7.75
CA ASN A 105 6.83 5.77 -7.90
C ASN A 105 5.41 5.84 -7.34
N VAL A 106 4.97 4.81 -6.62
CA VAL A 106 3.66 4.82 -5.98
C VAL A 106 3.63 5.85 -4.86
N VAL A 107 2.58 6.65 -4.87
CA VAL A 107 2.24 7.68 -3.90
C VAL A 107 0.76 7.55 -3.51
N PHE A 108 0.45 7.99 -2.28
CA PHE A 108 -0.92 8.10 -1.82
C PHE A 108 -1.40 9.53 -2.00
N ARG A 109 -2.54 9.71 -2.65
CA ARG A 109 -3.21 11.00 -2.77
C ARG A 109 -4.59 10.92 -2.15
N PRO A 110 -4.85 11.67 -1.07
CA PRO A 110 -6.20 11.78 -0.54
C PRO A 110 -7.08 12.56 -1.52
N ASP A 111 -8.29 12.05 -1.73
CA ASP A 111 -9.34 12.71 -2.52
C ASP A 111 -10.39 13.33 -1.61
N THR A 112 -10.56 12.80 -0.40
CA THR A 112 -11.54 13.30 0.56
C THR A 112 -11.02 13.18 1.97
N ILE A 113 -11.02 14.32 2.69
CA ILE A 113 -10.71 14.40 4.12
C ILE A 113 -11.93 15.00 4.80
N LYS A 114 -12.63 14.20 5.60
CA LYS A 114 -13.88 14.64 6.26
C LYS A 114 -13.95 14.19 7.71
N ALA A 115 -14.61 14.98 8.54
CA ALA A 115 -15.00 14.53 9.87
C ALA A 115 -16.12 13.49 9.75
N VAL A 116 -16.00 12.38 10.48
CA VAL A 116 -17.07 11.36 10.56
C VAL A 116 -17.84 11.47 11.87
N CYS A 117 -17.14 11.72 12.96
CA CYS A 117 -17.66 11.84 14.32
C CYS A 117 -16.84 12.87 15.11
N VAL A 118 -17.29 13.22 16.31
CA VAL A 118 -16.57 14.16 17.19
C VAL A 118 -15.16 13.63 17.47
N GLY A 119 -14.18 14.20 16.79
CA GLY A 119 -12.77 13.84 16.95
C GLY A 119 -12.27 12.73 16.03
N ASP A 120 -13.08 12.18 15.11
CA ASP A 120 -12.64 11.18 14.13
C ASP A 120 -12.63 11.74 12.70
N VAL A 121 -11.57 11.42 11.96
CA VAL A 121 -11.37 11.87 10.58
C VAL A 121 -11.37 10.66 9.66
N LEU A 122 -12.06 10.75 8.53
CA LEU A 122 -11.96 9.81 7.43
C LEU A 122 -11.06 10.39 6.37
N LEU A 123 -10.03 9.63 6.01
CA LEU A 123 -9.22 9.90 4.84
C LEU A 123 -9.55 8.85 3.78
N VAL A 124 -10.08 9.30 2.65
CA VAL A 124 -10.26 8.49 1.45
C VAL A 124 -9.29 9.00 0.40
N GLY A 125 -8.61 8.08 -0.28
CA GLY A 125 -7.71 8.43 -1.36
C GLY A 125 -7.33 7.24 -2.21
N ASN A 126 -6.52 7.50 -3.22
CA ASN A 126 -6.05 6.48 -4.13
C ASN A 126 -4.53 6.38 -4.09
N LEU A 127 -4.05 5.15 -4.21
CA LEU A 127 -2.68 4.93 -4.63
C LEU A 127 -2.61 5.16 -6.13
N HIS A 128 -1.50 5.72 -6.61
CA HIS A 128 -1.15 5.77 -8.03
C HIS A 128 0.36 5.95 -8.15
N GLY A 129 0.94 5.55 -9.28
CA GLY A 129 2.37 5.68 -9.51
C GLY A 129 2.76 5.29 -10.93
N GLU A 130 3.80 5.90 -11.45
CA GLU A 130 4.36 5.52 -12.73
C GLU A 130 4.89 4.08 -12.67
N GLY A 131 4.51 3.27 -13.65
CA GLY A 131 4.91 1.86 -13.73
C GLY A 131 4.13 0.93 -12.81
N TRP A 132 3.20 1.43 -12.00
CA TRP A 132 2.30 0.61 -11.18
C TRP A 132 0.98 0.37 -11.90
N LEU A 133 0.59 -0.90 -12.05
CA LEU A 133 -0.64 -1.32 -12.74
C LEU A 133 -1.81 -1.58 -11.78
N GLY A 134 -1.58 -1.45 -10.47
CA GLY A 134 -2.65 -1.55 -9.48
C GLY A 134 -3.58 -0.35 -9.54
N ASN A 135 -4.83 -0.57 -9.17
CA ASN A 135 -5.80 0.52 -8.98
C ASN A 135 -6.49 0.29 -7.66
N ALA A 136 -6.13 1.10 -6.66
CA ALA A 136 -6.55 0.83 -5.30
C ALA A 136 -6.95 2.09 -4.56
N SER A 137 -8.20 2.09 -4.11
CA SER A 137 -8.74 3.06 -3.18
C SER A 137 -8.48 2.60 -1.74
N LEU A 138 -8.09 3.55 -0.91
CA LEU A 138 -7.86 3.40 0.52
C LEU A 138 -8.87 4.26 1.26
N SER A 139 -9.46 3.69 2.30
CA SER A 139 -10.21 4.45 3.29
C SER A 139 -9.66 4.12 4.67
N ILE A 140 -9.25 5.15 5.41
CA ILE A 140 -8.75 5.00 6.78
C ILE A 140 -9.49 5.94 7.72
N THR A 141 -9.75 5.45 8.92
CA THR A 141 -10.24 6.26 10.04
C THR A 141 -9.18 6.20 11.13
N PRO A 142 -8.26 7.18 11.23
CA PRO A 142 -7.18 7.15 12.21
C PRO A 142 -7.80 7.08 13.60
N SER A 143 -7.54 5.99 14.31
CA SER A 143 -8.17 5.78 15.61
C SER A 143 -7.56 6.73 16.64
N ARG A 144 -8.38 7.52 17.35
CA ARG A 144 -7.96 8.10 18.62
C ARG A 144 -7.84 6.97 19.63
N ARG A 145 -6.64 6.39 19.83
CA ARG A 145 -6.44 5.51 20.98
C ARG A 145 -6.76 6.29 22.24
N SER A 146 -7.91 5.99 22.83
CA SER A 146 -8.18 6.21 24.24
C SER A 146 -6.99 5.63 25.00
N ARG A 147 -6.29 6.46 25.78
CA ARG A 147 -5.40 5.97 26.84
C ARG A 147 -6.26 5.04 27.69
N ARG A 148 -6.15 3.73 27.48
CA ARG A 148 -6.48 2.78 28.55
C ARG A 148 -5.50 3.08 29.66
N SER A 149 -5.94 3.92 30.59
CA SER A 149 -5.42 3.97 31.93
C SER A 149 -5.55 2.54 32.46
N SER A 150 -4.45 1.78 32.41
CA SER A 150 -4.33 0.58 33.23
C SER A 150 -4.12 1.10 34.65
N GLY A 151 -5.21 1.54 35.28
CA GLY A 151 -5.30 1.62 36.73
C GLY A 151 -5.25 0.17 37.21
N GLY A 152 -4.08 -0.24 37.68
CA GLY A 152 -3.92 -1.52 38.34
C GLY A 152 -4.89 -1.61 39.49
N GLY A 153 -5.80 -2.57 39.44
CA GLY A 153 -6.56 -3.01 40.60
C GLY A 153 -5.56 -3.56 41.61
N GLY A 154 -5.36 -2.80 42.68
CA GLY A 154 -4.62 -3.22 43.86
C GLY A 154 -5.59 -3.33 45.02
N ASP A 155 -6.35 -4.43 45.06
CA ASP A 155 -7.14 -4.84 46.22
C ASP A 155 -6.81 -6.30 46.52
N PHE A 156 -5.80 -6.51 47.36
CA PHE A 156 -5.59 -7.74 48.13
C PHE A 156 -4.89 -7.34 49.43
N PHE A 157 -5.69 -7.09 50.46
CA PHE A 157 -5.39 -7.42 51.87
C PHE A 157 -6.71 -7.70 52.58
#